data_AF-H6LIX9-F1
#
_entry.id   AF-H6LIX9-F1
#
_cell.length_a   1.000
_cell.length_b   1.000
_cell.length_c   1.000
_cell.angle_alpha   90.00
_cell.angle_beta   90.00
_cell.angle_gamma   90.00
#
_symmetry.space_group_name_H-M   'P 1'
#
loop_
_entity.id
_entity.type
_entity.pdbx_description
1 polymer ?
#
loop_
_entity_poly.entity_id
_entity_poly.type
_entity_poly.pdbx_seq_one_letter_code
_entity_poly.pdbx_strand_id
1 'polypeptide(L)'
;MRERLQNYKHKCNVLKQIQSNKALFNRRLNNIQNFITVFVSAFITFIGFSGVDKIKEYIELVFVDRLVDINNIQMIYNILVFVLFLVVIFHLVFQFNSKQTDAEKAVSLLSSLINEIDDLLGNTRIQSNNNLVETIRYKYVTITQIIPSNTDREFLKAKKSLDRKVKDVKIIERQNLINLTNKEQEEYILKLIENNSVVNKILDVLKEQNEDLYLGGGVIRNIVWDELHNYTEMTPIEDVDVIYFDKLSCTKERDIAIENSLRSIIPNLKWSVKNQARMHTINNDEPYNSLQDAVLKWPETVSAILLRKGKDERYKFIAPFNFDDLFRLIVQPTPHFINKLG
;
A
#
# COMPACT_ATOMS: atom_id res chain seq x y z
N MET A 1 11.47 -25.26 -10.37
CA MET A 1 10.37 -24.82 -9.47
C MET A 1 10.22 -23.30 -9.44
N ARG A 2 11.20 -22.55 -8.91
CA ARG A 2 11.15 -21.06 -8.84
C ARG A 2 10.84 -20.36 -10.16
N GLU A 3 11.51 -20.72 -11.25
CA GLU A 3 11.27 -20.13 -12.57
C GLU A 3 9.82 -20.32 -13.07
N ARG A 4 9.25 -21.51 -12.84
CA ARG A 4 7.85 -21.81 -13.19
C ARG A 4 6.88 -20.97 -12.36
N LEU A 5 7.14 -20.82 -11.05
CA LEU A 5 6.35 -19.97 -10.16
C LEU A 5 6.44 -18.50 -10.56
N GLN A 6 7.63 -18.00 -10.90
CA GLN A 6 7.82 -16.63 -11.41
C GLN A 6 7.07 -16.41 -12.74
N ASN A 7 7.04 -17.41 -13.63
CA ASN A 7 6.27 -17.34 -14.87
C ASN A 7 4.75 -17.24 -14.58
N TYR A 8 4.22 -18.08 -13.68
CA TYR A 8 2.82 -17.96 -13.25
C TYR A 8 2.52 -16.62 -12.60
N LYS A 9 3.41 -16.11 -11.73
CA LYS A 9 3.30 -14.77 -11.14
C LYS A 9 3.21 -13.68 -12.21
N HIS A 10 4.08 -13.73 -13.21
CA HIS A 10 4.08 -12.77 -14.31
C HIS A 10 2.76 -12.81 -15.08
N LYS A 11 2.29 -14.01 -15.47
CA LYS A 11 0.99 -14.18 -16.14
C LYS A 11 -0.16 -13.65 -15.30
N CYS A 12 -0.19 -13.95 -14.00
CA CYS A 12 -1.22 -13.46 -13.10
C CYS A 12 -1.21 -11.94 -12.98
N ASN A 13 -0.02 -11.30 -12.91
CA ASN A 13 0.09 -9.85 -12.86
C ASN A 13 -0.45 -9.18 -14.14
N VAL A 14 -0.19 -9.76 -15.31
CA VAL A 14 -0.73 -9.25 -16.58
C VAL A 14 -2.25 -9.39 -16.60
N LEU A 15 -2.79 -10.58 -16.29
CA LEU A 15 -4.23 -10.82 -16.22
C LEU A 15 -4.90 -9.90 -15.20
N LYS A 16 -4.30 -9.71 -14.02
CA LYS A 16 -4.80 -8.81 -12.98
C LYS A 16 -4.89 -7.38 -13.49
N GLN A 17 -3.87 -6.90 -14.21
CA GLN A 17 -3.90 -5.55 -14.78
C GLN A 17 -4.97 -5.42 -15.87
N ILE A 18 -5.21 -6.45 -16.68
CA ILE A 18 -6.31 -6.48 -17.65
C ILE A 18 -7.66 -6.34 -16.92
N GLN A 19 -7.91 -7.17 -15.92
CA GLN A 19 -9.18 -7.17 -15.19
C GLN A 19 -9.38 -5.88 -14.38
N SER A 20 -8.31 -5.32 -13.80
CA SER A 20 -8.34 -4.02 -13.14
C SER A 20 -8.74 -2.89 -14.11
N ASN A 21 -8.17 -2.88 -15.31
CA ASN A 21 -8.54 -1.90 -16.33
C ASN A 21 -10.01 -2.05 -16.78
N LYS A 22 -10.51 -3.29 -16.87
CA LYS A 22 -11.92 -3.58 -17.17
C LYS A 22 -12.87 -3.11 -16.08
N ALA A 23 -12.56 -3.41 -14.82
CA ALA A 23 -13.35 -2.96 -13.68
C ALA A 23 -13.50 -1.44 -13.69
N LEU A 24 -12.40 -0.71 -13.87
CA LEU A 24 -12.42 0.77 -13.95
C LEU A 24 -13.24 1.28 -15.14
N PHE A 25 -13.11 0.65 -16.30
CA PHE A 25 -13.86 1.02 -17.49
C PHE A 25 -15.37 0.81 -17.30
N ASN A 26 -15.78 -0.36 -16.82
CA ASN A 26 -17.18 -0.69 -16.54
C ASN A 26 -17.76 0.19 -15.44
N ARG A 27 -16.99 0.50 -14.39
CA ARG A 27 -17.41 1.44 -13.34
C ARG A 27 -17.71 2.83 -13.89
N ARG A 28 -16.84 3.35 -14.78
CA ARG A 28 -17.06 4.65 -15.42
C ARG A 28 -18.32 4.66 -16.27
N LEU A 29 -18.53 3.61 -17.09
CA LEU A 29 -19.74 3.50 -17.90
C LEU A 29 -21.00 3.39 -17.06
N ASN A 30 -20.98 2.57 -16.00
CA ASN A 30 -22.10 2.44 -15.07
C ASN A 30 -22.45 3.79 -14.40
N ASN A 31 -21.44 4.53 -13.94
CA ASN A 31 -21.65 5.85 -13.34
C ASN A 31 -22.22 6.87 -14.34
N ILE A 32 -21.69 6.91 -15.57
CA ILE A 32 -22.21 7.78 -16.63
C ILE A 32 -23.68 7.43 -16.92
N GLN A 33 -23.98 6.14 -17.02
CA GLN A 33 -25.32 5.68 -17.30
C GLN A 33 -26.31 6.03 -16.17
N ASN A 34 -25.93 5.82 -14.91
CA ASN A 34 -26.74 6.20 -13.76
C ASN A 34 -26.98 7.71 -13.72
N PHE A 35 -25.95 8.51 -13.98
CA PHE A 35 -26.06 9.96 -14.04
C PHE A 35 -27.04 10.40 -15.13
N ILE A 36 -26.91 9.88 -16.35
CA ILE A 36 -27.83 10.19 -17.46
C ILE A 36 -29.26 9.77 -17.09
N THR A 37 -29.44 8.59 -16.50
CA THR A 37 -30.76 8.09 -16.11
C THR A 37 -31.43 9.03 -15.11
N VAL A 38 -30.72 9.42 -14.04
CA VAL A 38 -31.24 10.34 -13.00
C VAL A 38 -31.52 11.71 -13.59
N PHE A 39 -30.61 12.24 -14.40
CA PHE A 39 -30.77 13.56 -15.01
C PHE A 39 -31.97 13.61 -15.96
N VAL A 40 -32.06 12.65 -16.89
CA VAL A 40 -33.14 12.60 -17.88
C VAL A 40 -34.49 12.32 -17.21
N SER A 41 -34.54 11.41 -16.22
CA SER A 41 -35.78 11.13 -15.48
C SER A 41 -36.25 12.33 -14.65
N ALA A 42 -35.35 13.07 -14.01
CA ALA A 42 -35.70 14.32 -13.31
C ALA A 42 -36.27 15.37 -14.28
N PHE A 43 -35.66 15.52 -15.47
CA PHE A 43 -36.11 16.47 -16.48
C PHE A 43 -37.49 16.10 -17.07
N ILE A 44 -37.69 14.81 -17.39
CA ILE A 44 -38.99 14.29 -17.84
C ILE A 44 -40.05 14.47 -16.76
N THR A 45 -39.73 14.17 -15.50
CA THR A 45 -40.66 14.32 -14.37
C THR A 45 -41.05 15.79 -14.20
N PHE A 46 -40.08 16.70 -14.22
CA PHE A 46 -40.34 18.14 -14.15
C PHE A 46 -41.25 18.60 -15.31
N ILE A 47 -40.92 18.20 -16.55
CA ILE A 47 -41.73 18.58 -17.71
C ILE A 47 -43.14 18.00 -17.64
N GLY A 48 -43.26 16.73 -17.26
CA GLY A 48 -44.54 16.03 -17.14
C GLY A 48 -45.43 16.60 -16.04
N PHE A 49 -44.87 17.00 -14.90
CA PHE A 49 -45.63 17.62 -13.80
C PHE A 49 -46.04 19.07 -14.10
N SER A 50 -45.16 19.86 -14.70
CA SER A 50 -45.47 21.25 -15.03
C SER A 50 -46.45 21.38 -16.20
N GLY A 51 -46.40 20.43 -17.15
CA GLY A 51 -47.14 20.52 -18.40
C GLY A 51 -46.38 21.35 -19.45
N VAL A 52 -46.48 20.94 -20.71
CA VAL A 52 -45.74 21.53 -21.83
C VAL A 52 -46.10 23.01 -22.03
N ASP A 53 -47.36 23.38 -21.77
CA ASP A 53 -47.86 24.76 -21.87
C ASP A 53 -47.17 25.70 -20.88
N LYS A 54 -47.07 25.31 -19.60
CA LYS A 54 -46.41 26.14 -18.57
C LYS A 54 -44.91 26.26 -18.78
N ILE A 55 -44.29 25.25 -19.38
CA ILE A 55 -42.86 25.30 -19.68
C ILE A 55 -42.56 26.29 -20.79
N LYS A 56 -43.45 26.39 -21.78
CA LYS A 56 -43.37 27.47 -22.77
C LYS A 56 -43.37 28.82 -22.07
N GLU A 57 -44.32 29.06 -21.17
CA GLU A 57 -44.40 30.31 -20.39
C GLU A 57 -43.13 30.58 -19.59
N TYR A 58 -42.54 29.56 -18.94
CA TYR A 58 -41.29 29.71 -18.20
C TYR A 58 -40.10 30.05 -19.11
N ILE A 59 -40.01 29.42 -20.28
CA ILE A 59 -38.92 29.68 -21.22
C ILE A 59 -39.05 31.09 -21.81
N GLU A 60 -40.26 31.51 -22.18
CA GLU A 60 -40.53 32.85 -22.70
C GLU A 60 -40.31 33.95 -21.64
N LEU A 61 -40.56 33.65 -20.36
CA LEU A 61 -40.25 34.55 -19.24
C LEU A 61 -38.75 34.72 -18.99
N VAL A 62 -37.96 33.66 -19.17
CA VAL A 62 -36.50 33.68 -18.96
C VAL A 62 -35.75 34.21 -20.19
N PHE A 63 -36.23 33.90 -21.39
CA PHE A 63 -35.63 34.28 -22.67
C PHE A 63 -36.59 35.19 -23.45
N VAL A 64 -36.62 36.45 -23.02
CA VAL A 64 -37.56 37.52 -23.45
C VAL A 64 -37.67 37.70 -24.97
N ASP A 65 -36.65 37.32 -25.75
CA ASP A 65 -36.60 37.50 -27.21
C ASP A 65 -36.80 36.20 -28.03
N ARG A 66 -37.21 35.07 -27.43
CA ARG A 66 -37.49 33.82 -28.16
C ARG A 66 -38.94 33.38 -28.00
N LEU A 67 -39.71 33.53 -29.07
CA LEU A 67 -40.98 32.81 -29.22
C LEU A 67 -40.69 31.32 -29.42
N VAL A 68 -41.19 30.49 -28.50
CA VAL A 68 -40.97 29.04 -28.56
C VAL A 68 -42.24 28.33 -29.00
N ASP A 69 -42.16 27.59 -30.11
CA ASP A 69 -43.26 26.75 -30.55
C ASP A 69 -43.47 25.59 -29.56
N ILE A 70 -44.72 25.42 -29.13
CA ILE A 70 -45.13 24.34 -28.24
C ILE A 70 -44.83 22.96 -28.85
N ASN A 71 -44.94 22.82 -30.17
CA ASN A 71 -44.64 21.58 -30.88
C ASN A 71 -43.17 21.18 -30.72
N ASN A 72 -42.26 22.16 -30.68
CA ASN A 72 -40.82 21.91 -30.47
C ASN A 72 -40.55 21.43 -29.04
N ILE A 73 -41.22 22.00 -28.03
CA ILE A 73 -41.09 21.56 -26.64
C ILE A 73 -41.64 20.13 -26.49
N GLN A 74 -42.78 19.83 -27.09
CA GLN A 74 -43.36 18.49 -27.10
C GLN A 74 -42.44 17.47 -27.81
N MET A 75 -41.81 17.86 -28.93
CA MET A 75 -40.82 17.03 -29.61
C MET A 75 -39.61 16.74 -28.73
N ILE A 76 -39.07 17.76 -28.05
CA ILE A 76 -37.95 17.59 -27.11
C ILE A 76 -38.33 16.65 -25.97
N TYR A 77 -39.53 16.80 -25.39
CA TYR A 77 -40.03 15.90 -24.35
C TYR A 77 -40.08 14.45 -24.84
N ASN A 78 -40.66 14.21 -26.03
CA ASN A 78 -40.73 12.87 -26.61
C ASN A 78 -39.34 12.27 -26.87
N ILE A 79 -38.39 13.09 -27.34
CA ILE A 79 -36.99 12.67 -27.52
C ILE A 79 -36.37 12.29 -26.18
N LEU A 80 -36.58 13.07 -25.12
CA LEU A 80 -36.06 12.75 -23.78
C LEU A 80 -36.63 11.41 -23.27
N VAL A 81 -37.93 11.18 -23.43
CA VAL A 81 -38.58 9.91 -23.07
C VAL A 81 -37.97 8.74 -23.87
N PHE A 82 -37.75 8.92 -25.16
CA PHE A 82 -37.09 7.91 -26.00
C PHE A 82 -35.64 7.65 -25.57
N VAL A 83 -34.88 8.70 -25.24
CA VAL A 83 -33.52 8.57 -24.72
C VAL A 83 -33.52 7.83 -23.39
N LEU A 84 -34.46 8.11 -22.48
CA LEU A 84 -34.59 7.37 -21.22
C LEU A 84 -34.83 5.89 -21.49
N PHE A 85 -35.72 5.56 -22.42
CA PHE A 85 -36.00 4.19 -22.82
C PHE A 85 -34.74 3.47 -23.36
N LEU A 86 -33.98 4.13 -24.24
CA LEU A 86 -32.71 3.59 -24.75
C LEU A 86 -31.70 3.36 -23.63
N VAL A 87 -31.58 4.30 -22.69
CA VAL A 87 -30.67 4.19 -21.55
C VAL A 87 -31.05 3.00 -20.65
N VAL A 88 -32.35 2.76 -20.44
CA VAL A 88 -32.85 1.59 -19.69
C VAL A 88 -32.57 0.30 -20.43
N ILE A 89 -32.82 0.22 -21.74
CA ILE A 89 -32.46 -0.95 -22.56
C ILE A 89 -30.97 -1.23 -22.46
N PHE A 90 -30.13 -0.20 -22.63
CA PHE A 90 -28.69 -0.38 -22.51
C PHE A 90 -28.27 -0.87 -21.14
N HIS A 91 -28.99 -0.51 -20.08
CA HIS A 91 -28.72 -0.98 -18.72
C HIS A 91 -28.96 -2.48 -18.62
N LEU A 92 -30.11 -2.94 -19.13
CA LEU A 92 -30.53 -4.33 -19.14
C LEU A 92 -29.63 -5.21 -20.02
N VAL A 93 -29.21 -4.71 -21.18
CA VAL A 93 -28.41 -5.46 -22.16
C VAL A 93 -26.94 -5.53 -21.74
N PHE A 94 -26.34 -4.40 -21.36
CA PHE A 94 -24.89 -4.36 -21.15
C PHE A 94 -24.46 -4.76 -19.75
N GLN A 95 -25.31 -4.58 -18.74
CA GLN A 95 -25.10 -4.99 -17.34
C GLN A 95 -23.70 -4.64 -16.83
N PHE A 96 -23.28 -3.38 -17.01
CA PHE A 96 -21.93 -2.92 -16.67
C PHE A 96 -21.57 -3.14 -15.19
N ASN A 97 -22.56 -3.05 -14.29
CA ASN A 97 -22.35 -3.35 -12.88
C ASN A 97 -21.93 -4.81 -12.66
N SER A 98 -22.62 -5.78 -13.30
CA SER A 98 -22.23 -7.19 -13.22
C SER A 98 -20.82 -7.40 -13.76
N LYS A 99 -20.53 -6.84 -14.95
CA LYS A 99 -19.21 -6.94 -15.58
C LYS A 99 -18.09 -6.28 -14.76
N GLN A 100 -18.41 -5.23 -14.00
CA GLN A 100 -17.49 -4.62 -13.04
C GLN A 100 -17.22 -5.59 -11.90
N THR A 101 -18.27 -6.11 -11.26
CA THR A 101 -18.17 -7.05 -10.14
C THR A 101 -17.38 -8.30 -10.53
N ASP A 102 -17.60 -8.85 -11.72
CA ASP A 102 -16.88 -10.04 -12.19
C ASP A 102 -15.38 -9.75 -12.42
N ALA A 103 -15.06 -8.57 -12.95
CA ALA A 103 -13.67 -8.13 -13.11
C ALA A 103 -12.99 -7.87 -11.75
N GLU A 104 -13.71 -7.31 -10.76
CA GLU A 104 -13.21 -7.10 -9.40
C GLU A 104 -12.96 -8.42 -8.66
N LYS A 105 -13.89 -9.38 -8.78
CA LYS A 105 -13.69 -10.76 -8.29
C LYS A 105 -12.48 -11.42 -8.93
N ALA A 106 -12.29 -11.27 -10.25
CA ALA A 106 -11.12 -11.77 -10.95
C ALA A 106 -9.82 -11.14 -10.43
N VAL A 107 -9.80 -9.82 -10.18
CA VAL A 107 -8.66 -9.13 -9.55
C VAL A 107 -8.36 -9.68 -8.17
N SER A 108 -9.39 -9.92 -7.34
CA SER A 108 -9.24 -10.51 -6.01
C SER A 108 -8.63 -11.92 -6.06
N LEU A 109 -9.19 -12.81 -6.89
CA LEU A 109 -8.70 -14.18 -7.09
C LEU A 109 -7.24 -14.20 -7.59
N LEU A 110 -6.92 -13.36 -8.58
CA LEU A 110 -5.57 -13.25 -9.11
C LEU A 110 -4.59 -12.66 -8.08
N SER A 111 -5.04 -11.73 -7.24
CA SER A 111 -4.21 -11.17 -6.17
C SER A 111 -3.91 -12.20 -5.09
N SER A 112 -4.92 -12.98 -4.69
CA SER A 112 -4.75 -14.10 -3.75
C SER A 112 -3.74 -15.12 -4.29
N LEU A 113 -3.84 -15.50 -5.58
CA LEU A 113 -2.88 -16.41 -6.19
C LEU A 113 -1.47 -15.82 -6.29
N ILE A 114 -1.33 -14.52 -6.59
CA ILE A 114 -0.02 -13.84 -6.62
C ILE A 114 0.63 -13.87 -5.24
N ASN A 115 -0.13 -13.58 -4.18
CA ASN A 115 0.37 -13.60 -2.81
C ASN A 115 0.81 -15.03 -2.42
N GLU A 116 0.01 -16.04 -2.73
CA GLU A 116 0.39 -17.44 -2.48
C GLU A 116 1.67 -17.85 -3.22
N ILE A 117 1.86 -17.37 -4.46
CA ILE A 117 3.11 -17.58 -5.20
C ILE A 117 4.29 -16.85 -4.53
N ASP A 118 4.08 -15.65 -4.01
CA ASP A 118 5.12 -14.87 -3.33
C ASP A 118 5.55 -15.50 -2.01
N ASP A 119 4.60 -16.02 -1.23
CA ASP A 119 4.88 -16.79 -0.01
C ASP A 119 5.73 -18.03 -0.32
N LEU A 120 5.43 -18.73 -1.43
CA LEU A 120 6.19 -19.89 -1.90
C LEU A 120 7.59 -19.50 -2.41
N LEU A 121 7.76 -18.31 -2.99
CA LEU A 121 9.05 -17.83 -3.50
C LEU A 121 9.97 -17.34 -2.36
N GLY A 122 9.39 -16.74 -1.32
CA GLY A 122 10.09 -16.24 -0.12
C GLY A 122 10.57 -17.33 0.82
N ASN A 123 9.90 -18.49 0.87
CA ASN A 123 10.30 -19.63 1.68
C ASN A 123 11.46 -20.44 1.05
N THR A 124 12.70 -20.09 1.36
CA THR A 124 13.94 -20.77 0.90
C THR A 124 14.14 -22.19 1.44
N ARG A 125 13.35 -22.62 2.44
CA ARG A 125 13.41 -23.99 3.00
C ARG A 125 12.63 -25.05 2.22
N ILE A 126 11.82 -24.66 1.23
CA ILE A 126 11.02 -25.62 0.45
C ILE A 126 11.87 -26.19 -0.69
N GLN A 127 12.76 -27.12 -0.34
CA GLN A 127 13.45 -27.96 -1.30
C GLN A 127 12.44 -28.93 -1.95
N SER A 128 12.21 -28.74 -3.25
CA SER A 128 11.71 -29.75 -4.21
C SER A 128 10.45 -30.52 -3.82
N ASN A 129 9.31 -29.84 -3.68
CA ASN A 129 8.01 -30.50 -3.72
C ASN A 129 7.29 -30.18 -5.04
N ASN A 130 7.46 -31.03 -6.06
CA ASN A 130 6.82 -30.85 -7.38
C ASN A 130 5.28 -30.73 -7.28
N ASN A 131 4.68 -31.30 -6.24
CA ASN A 131 3.24 -31.21 -5.98
C ASN A 131 2.76 -29.76 -5.75
N LEU A 132 3.58 -28.88 -5.16
CA LEU A 132 3.20 -27.49 -4.91
C LEU A 132 3.07 -26.67 -6.20
N VAL A 133 3.96 -26.92 -7.17
CA VAL A 133 3.90 -26.25 -8.49
C VAL A 133 2.67 -26.70 -9.27
N GLU A 134 2.32 -27.98 -9.17
CA GLU A 134 1.09 -28.50 -9.77
C GLU A 134 -0.17 -27.94 -9.10
N THR A 135 -0.18 -27.73 -7.78
CA THR A 135 -1.27 -27.04 -7.09
C THR A 135 -1.44 -25.60 -7.60
N ILE A 136 -0.35 -24.84 -7.74
CA ILE A 136 -0.40 -23.48 -8.30
C ILE A 136 -0.86 -23.49 -9.75
N ARG A 137 -0.38 -24.44 -10.56
CA ARG A 137 -0.83 -24.61 -11.94
C ARG A 137 -2.34 -24.89 -11.98
N TYR A 138 -2.83 -25.81 -11.16
CA TYR A 138 -4.25 -26.17 -11.11
C TYR A 138 -5.11 -24.97 -10.71
N LYS A 139 -4.71 -24.24 -9.66
CA LYS A 139 -5.37 -22.99 -9.24
C LYS A 139 -5.34 -21.94 -10.35
N TYR A 140 -4.20 -21.74 -11.01
CA TYR A 140 -4.07 -20.84 -12.15
C TYR A 140 -5.05 -21.20 -13.27
N VAL A 141 -5.07 -22.47 -13.70
CA VAL A 141 -5.98 -22.95 -14.76
C VAL A 141 -7.44 -22.73 -14.35
N THR A 142 -7.80 -23.10 -13.12
CA THR A 142 -9.15 -22.93 -12.57
C THR A 142 -9.56 -21.47 -12.59
N ILE A 143 -8.70 -20.57 -12.11
CA ILE A 143 -8.96 -19.12 -12.14
C ILE A 143 -9.11 -18.64 -13.58
N THR A 144 -8.23 -19.04 -14.51
CA THR A 144 -8.32 -18.59 -15.91
C THR A 144 -9.60 -19.05 -16.63
N GLN A 145 -10.23 -20.13 -16.17
CA GLN A 145 -11.52 -20.60 -16.70
C GLN A 145 -12.71 -19.79 -16.14
N ILE A 146 -12.56 -19.19 -14.96
CA ILE A 146 -13.64 -18.47 -14.27
C ILE A 146 -13.59 -16.96 -14.56
N ILE A 147 -12.40 -16.39 -14.83
CA ILE A 147 -12.27 -14.95 -15.11
C ILE A 147 -12.91 -14.55 -16.45
N PRO A 148 -13.36 -13.28 -16.60
CA PRO A 148 -13.89 -12.78 -17.87
C PRO A 148 -12.87 -12.86 -19.01
N SER A 149 -13.31 -13.33 -20.18
CA SER A 149 -12.49 -13.44 -21.39
C SER A 149 -11.84 -12.10 -21.76
N ASN A 150 -10.61 -12.15 -22.29
CA ASN A 150 -9.84 -10.96 -22.70
C ASN A 150 -9.39 -11.00 -24.16
N THR A 151 -9.21 -9.81 -24.75
CA THR A 151 -8.74 -9.63 -26.13
C THR A 151 -7.25 -9.29 -26.19
N ASP A 152 -6.61 -9.53 -27.35
CA ASP A 152 -5.19 -9.19 -27.57
C ASP A 152 -4.90 -7.70 -27.37
N ARG A 153 -5.87 -6.83 -27.74
CA ARG A 153 -5.76 -5.39 -27.52
C ARG A 153 -5.71 -5.05 -26.02
N GLU A 154 -6.51 -5.73 -25.20
CA GLU A 154 -6.51 -5.55 -23.75
C GLU A 154 -5.20 -6.05 -23.12
N PHE A 155 -4.67 -7.17 -23.63
CA PHE A 155 -3.38 -7.70 -23.23
C PHE A 155 -2.25 -6.71 -23.54
N LEU A 156 -2.18 -6.19 -24.77
CA LEU A 156 -1.17 -5.20 -25.16
C LEU A 156 -1.28 -3.90 -24.34
N LYS A 157 -2.51 -3.44 -24.06
CA LYS A 157 -2.76 -2.27 -23.23
C LYS A 157 -2.30 -2.51 -21.79
N ALA A 158 -2.61 -3.66 -21.20
CA ALA A 158 -2.18 -4.02 -19.85
C ALA A 158 -0.67 -4.18 -19.75
N LYS A 159 -0.03 -4.80 -20.75
CA LYS A 159 1.43 -4.90 -20.85
C LYS A 159 2.06 -3.52 -20.90
N LYS A 160 1.56 -2.61 -21.75
CA LYS A 160 2.04 -1.21 -21.80
C LYS A 160 1.81 -0.45 -20.47
N SER A 161 0.70 -0.69 -19.78
CA SER A 161 0.41 -0.11 -18.46
C SER A 161 1.36 -0.64 -17.37
N LEU A 162 1.68 -1.94 -17.40
CA LEU A 162 2.67 -2.54 -16.52
C LEU A 162 4.07 -2.03 -16.85
N ASP A 163 4.44 -1.98 -18.13
CA ASP A 163 5.74 -1.49 -18.59
C ASP A 163 5.92 0.00 -18.23
N ARG A 164 4.87 0.84 -18.26
CA ARG A 164 4.89 2.21 -17.72
C ARG A 164 5.05 2.23 -16.20
N LYS A 165 4.24 1.47 -15.45
CA LYS A 165 4.36 1.37 -13.98
C LYS A 165 5.73 0.85 -13.52
N VAL A 166 6.38 0.01 -14.33
CA VAL A 166 7.71 -0.56 -14.06
C VAL A 166 8.83 0.40 -14.51
N LYS A 167 8.68 1.10 -15.65
CA LYS A 167 9.66 2.07 -16.17
C LYS A 167 9.67 3.41 -15.44
N ASP A 168 8.51 3.91 -15.01
CA ASP A 168 8.39 5.28 -14.49
C ASP A 168 8.83 5.42 -13.02
N VAL A 169 9.07 4.32 -12.29
CA VAL A 169 9.33 4.39 -10.82
C VAL A 169 10.48 3.51 -10.31
N LYS A 170 10.87 2.38 -10.95
CA LYS A 170 11.76 1.38 -10.29
C LYS A 170 13.17 1.16 -10.84
N ILE A 171 13.53 1.63 -12.04
CA ILE A 171 14.81 1.23 -12.67
C ILE A 171 15.96 2.23 -12.43
N ILE A 172 15.67 3.53 -12.30
CA ILE A 172 16.74 4.55 -12.20
C ILE A 172 17.12 4.84 -10.73
N GLU A 173 16.18 4.80 -9.78
CA GLU A 173 16.48 5.11 -8.37
C GLU A 173 16.96 3.90 -7.55
N ARG A 174 16.35 2.72 -7.72
CA ARG A 174 16.66 1.54 -6.87
C ARG A 174 18.03 0.90 -7.12
N GLN A 175 18.52 0.89 -8.36
CA GLN A 175 19.88 0.37 -8.66
C GLN A 175 20.98 1.31 -8.15
N ASN A 176 20.73 2.63 -8.14
CA ASN A 176 21.65 3.59 -7.57
C ASN A 176 21.70 3.47 -6.03
N LEU A 177 20.54 3.34 -5.36
CA LEU A 177 20.45 3.21 -3.90
C LEU A 177 21.13 1.95 -3.33
N ILE A 178 21.08 0.82 -4.04
CA ILE A 178 21.73 -0.43 -3.63
C ILE A 178 23.26 -0.39 -3.82
N ASN A 179 23.76 0.44 -4.74
CA ASN A 179 25.19 0.60 -5.01
C ASN A 179 25.83 1.75 -4.21
N LEU A 180 25.04 2.46 -3.40
CA LEU A 180 25.54 3.49 -2.49
C LEU A 180 26.48 2.89 -1.45
N THR A 181 27.46 3.68 -1.04
CA THR A 181 28.26 3.40 0.15
C THR A 181 27.38 3.46 1.41
N ASN A 182 27.81 2.82 2.49
CA ASN A 182 27.08 2.83 3.75
C ASN A 182 26.77 4.25 4.27
N LYS A 183 27.67 5.22 3.99
CA LYS A 183 27.46 6.63 4.38
C LYS A 183 26.37 7.31 3.54
N GLU A 184 26.33 7.06 2.24
CA GLU A 184 25.29 7.61 1.38
C GLU A 184 23.91 6.98 1.67
N GLN A 185 23.89 5.69 2.02
CA GLN A 185 22.70 5.01 2.54
C GLN A 185 22.20 5.68 3.83
N GLU A 186 23.11 5.99 4.76
CA GLU A 186 22.79 6.74 5.99
C GLU A 186 22.15 8.10 5.68
N GLU A 187 22.78 8.89 4.82
CA GLU A 187 22.28 10.22 4.40
C GLU A 187 20.90 10.12 3.74
N TYR A 188 20.66 9.08 2.92
CA TYR A 188 19.35 8.86 2.30
C TYR A 188 18.27 8.50 3.33
N ILE A 189 18.58 7.63 4.30
CA ILE A 189 17.64 7.31 5.39
C ILE A 189 17.29 8.58 6.17
N LEU A 190 18.28 9.42 6.50
CA LEU A 190 18.04 10.67 7.21
C LEU A 190 17.12 11.61 6.42
N LYS A 191 17.33 11.73 5.11
CA LYS A 191 16.46 12.52 4.24
C LYS A 191 15.00 12.03 4.28
N LEU A 192 14.77 10.72 4.26
CA LEU A 192 13.41 10.16 4.37
C LEU A 192 12.77 10.48 5.73
N ILE A 193 13.56 10.40 6.79
CA ILE A 193 13.11 10.68 8.16
C ILE A 193 12.78 12.16 8.34
N GLU A 194 13.61 13.07 7.82
CA GLU A 194 13.38 14.50 7.88
C GLU A 194 12.11 14.93 7.14
N ASN A 195 11.81 14.28 6.01
CA ASN A 195 10.58 14.48 5.26
C ASN A 195 9.34 13.88 5.95
N ASN A 196 9.53 12.97 6.91
CA ASN A 196 8.45 12.34 7.66
C ASN A 196 8.21 13.08 8.98
N SER A 197 7.18 13.94 8.99
CA SER A 197 6.84 14.78 10.14
C SER A 197 6.53 13.99 11.42
N VAL A 198 5.98 12.78 11.30
CA VAL A 198 5.65 11.92 12.45
C VAL A 198 6.92 11.39 13.09
N VAL A 199 7.84 10.84 12.30
CA VAL A 199 9.07 10.22 12.82
C VAL A 199 10.07 11.28 13.29
N ASN A 200 10.15 12.41 12.59
CA ASN A 200 10.95 13.54 13.06
C ASN A 200 10.44 14.04 14.43
N LYS A 201 9.11 14.17 14.60
CA LYS A 201 8.52 14.51 15.91
C LYS A 201 8.83 13.48 16.98
N ILE A 202 8.81 12.18 16.66
CA ILE A 202 9.21 11.12 17.60
C ILE A 202 10.67 11.33 18.04
N LEU A 203 11.59 11.53 17.10
CA LEU A 203 13.01 11.74 17.41
C LEU A 203 13.26 13.00 18.24
N ASP A 204 12.54 14.08 17.98
CA ASP A 204 12.61 15.30 18.80
C ASP A 204 12.11 15.04 20.23
N VAL A 205 11.00 14.33 20.41
CA VAL A 205 10.49 13.99 21.75
C VAL A 205 11.47 13.08 22.50
N LEU A 206 12.09 12.10 21.82
CA LEU A 206 13.11 11.25 22.43
C LEU A 206 14.33 12.07 22.87
N LYS A 207 14.81 12.98 22.01
CA LYS A 207 15.92 13.90 22.29
C LYS A 207 15.66 14.76 23.53
N GLU A 208 14.47 15.35 23.64
CA GLU A 208 14.09 16.19 24.79
C GLU A 208 13.94 15.37 26.08
N GLN A 209 13.45 14.12 25.97
CA GLN A 209 13.29 13.25 27.12
C GLN A 209 14.63 12.80 27.69
N ASN A 210 15.51 12.23 26.86
CA ASN A 210 16.86 11.81 27.21
C ASN A 210 17.68 11.45 25.95
N GLU A 211 18.90 11.98 25.84
CA GLU A 211 19.81 11.79 24.69
C GLU A 211 20.30 10.34 24.48
N ASP A 212 20.15 9.47 25.48
CA ASP A 212 20.52 8.05 25.40
C ASP A 212 19.41 7.15 24.83
N LEU A 213 18.23 7.71 24.53
CA LEU A 213 17.12 6.99 23.92
C LEU A 213 17.30 6.89 22.41
N TYR A 214 17.21 5.67 21.89
CA TYR A 214 17.23 5.37 20.47
C TYR A 214 15.86 4.89 20.00
N LEU A 215 15.49 5.30 18.80
CA LEU A 215 14.41 4.70 18.03
C LEU A 215 14.85 3.33 17.48
N GLY A 216 14.01 2.32 17.66
CA GLY A 216 14.20 0.96 17.15
C GLY A 216 14.07 0.85 15.63
N GLY A 217 14.74 -0.15 15.06
CA GLY A 217 14.89 -0.32 13.62
C GLY A 217 13.60 -0.65 12.87
N GLY A 218 12.55 -1.11 13.55
CA GLY A 218 11.26 -1.41 12.92
C GLY A 218 10.64 -0.21 12.21
N VAL A 219 10.64 0.97 12.85
CA VAL A 219 10.11 2.20 12.27
C VAL A 219 10.96 2.66 11.08
N ILE A 220 12.29 2.63 11.23
CA ILE A 220 13.25 3.01 10.16
C ILE A 220 13.08 2.08 8.96
N ARG A 221 13.00 0.78 9.20
CA ARG A 221 12.79 -0.25 8.18
C ARG A 221 11.50 0.02 7.41
N ASN A 222 10.41 0.28 8.12
CA ASN A 222 9.12 0.56 7.50
C ASN A 222 9.20 1.81 6.60
N ILE A 223 9.80 2.91 7.04
CA ILE A 223 9.96 4.12 6.19
C ILE A 223 10.75 3.83 4.92
N VAL A 224 11.90 3.16 5.06
CA VAL A 224 12.77 2.86 3.91
C VAL A 224 12.06 1.89 2.97
N TRP A 225 11.34 0.91 3.50
CA TRP A 225 10.59 -0.02 2.68
C TRP A 225 9.36 0.60 2.04
N ASP A 226 8.65 1.48 2.72
CA ASP A 226 7.54 2.25 2.14
C ASP A 226 8.03 3.02 0.92
N GLU A 227 9.18 3.70 1.03
CA GLU A 227 9.83 4.37 -0.09
C GLU A 227 10.22 3.40 -1.21
N LEU A 228 10.95 2.32 -0.89
CA LEU A 228 11.41 1.33 -1.89
C LEU A 228 10.25 0.57 -2.56
N HIS A 229 9.11 0.46 -1.90
CA HIS A 229 7.88 -0.12 -2.45
C HIS A 229 6.98 0.92 -3.13
N ASN A 230 7.28 2.21 -2.99
CA ASN A 230 6.48 3.37 -3.44
C ASN A 230 5.08 3.37 -2.82
N TYR A 231 5.00 3.13 -1.52
CA TYR A 231 3.78 3.32 -0.77
C TYR A 231 3.51 4.82 -0.63
N THR A 232 2.30 5.23 -1.03
CA THR A 232 1.85 6.62 -0.92
C THR A 232 1.37 6.98 0.47
N GLU A 233 1.09 5.96 1.29
CA GLU A 233 0.69 6.09 2.68
C GLU A 233 1.74 5.39 3.54
N MET A 234 2.09 6.02 4.66
CA MET A 234 3.01 5.44 5.63
C MET A 234 2.40 4.18 6.23
N THR A 235 3.16 3.10 6.29
CA THR A 235 2.76 1.90 7.03
C THR A 235 2.45 2.29 8.47
N PRO A 236 1.25 1.97 9.00
CA PRO A 236 0.88 2.30 10.36
C PRO A 236 1.94 1.85 11.35
N ILE A 237 2.34 2.76 12.25
CA ILE A 237 3.29 2.44 13.33
C ILE A 237 2.53 1.62 14.37
N GLU A 238 2.72 0.29 14.37
CA GLU A 238 2.09 -0.61 15.34
C GLU A 238 2.59 -0.34 16.76
N ASP A 239 3.90 -0.18 16.90
CA ASP A 239 4.60 0.23 18.12
C ASP A 239 5.87 1.03 17.79
N VAL A 240 6.27 1.86 18.76
CA VAL A 240 7.52 2.60 18.73
C VAL A 240 8.44 2.00 19.75
N ASP A 241 9.35 1.15 19.28
CA ASP A 241 10.42 0.62 20.12
C ASP A 241 11.41 1.74 20.47
N VAL A 242 11.57 1.98 21.76
CA VAL A 242 12.52 2.94 22.33
C VAL A 242 13.54 2.17 23.13
N ILE A 243 14.78 2.23 22.69
CA ILE A 243 15.85 1.38 23.15
C ILE A 243 16.90 2.23 23.85
N TYR A 244 17.32 1.80 25.04
CA TYR A 244 18.44 2.39 25.74
C TYR A 244 19.22 1.33 26.50
N PHE A 245 20.36 1.70 27.07
CA PHE A 245 21.23 0.78 27.79
C PHE A 245 21.74 1.43 29.08
N ASP A 246 21.25 0.92 30.21
CA ASP A 246 21.69 1.37 31.53
C ASP A 246 21.86 0.16 32.45
N LYS A 247 23.12 -0.18 32.78
CA LYS A 247 23.45 -1.30 33.68
C LYS A 247 23.20 -0.98 35.15
N LEU A 248 23.13 0.31 35.52
CA LEU A 248 22.96 0.76 36.90
C LEU A 248 21.48 0.79 37.29
N SER A 249 20.58 0.95 36.31
CA SER A 249 19.13 1.00 36.51
C SER A 249 18.36 0.09 35.54
N CYS A 250 18.36 -1.21 35.86
CA CYS A 250 17.72 -2.25 35.05
C CYS A 250 16.23 -2.49 35.35
N THR A 251 15.56 -1.64 36.13
CA THR A 251 14.18 -1.90 36.59
C THR A 251 13.14 -1.70 35.49
N LYS A 252 12.12 -2.56 35.45
CA LYS A 252 11.02 -2.45 34.47
C LYS A 252 10.16 -1.20 34.74
N GLU A 253 10.13 -0.75 35.98
CA GLU A 253 9.43 0.45 36.43
C GLU A 253 9.98 1.71 35.75
N ARG A 254 11.28 1.75 35.45
CA ARG A 254 11.91 2.85 34.72
C ARG A 254 11.47 2.88 33.26
N ASP A 255 11.42 1.71 32.61
CA ASP A 255 10.88 1.59 31.25
C ASP A 255 9.45 2.15 31.19
N ILE A 256 8.58 1.74 32.14
CA ILE A 256 7.18 2.19 32.24
C ILE A 256 7.09 3.70 32.50
N ALA A 257 7.96 4.26 33.35
CA ALA A 257 7.98 5.70 33.62
C ALA A 257 8.31 6.51 32.36
N ILE A 258 9.27 6.05 31.56
CA ILE A 258 9.62 6.66 30.27
C ILE A 258 8.45 6.52 29.29
N GLU A 259 7.85 5.33 29.18
CA GLU A 259 6.65 5.12 28.33
C GLU A 259 5.51 6.07 28.67
N ASN A 260 5.24 6.26 29.96
CA ASN A 260 4.18 7.16 30.41
C ASN A 260 4.49 8.62 30.08
N SER A 261 5.74 9.05 30.24
CA SER A 261 6.19 10.40 29.84
C SER A 261 5.99 10.61 28.34
N LEU A 262 6.47 9.67 27.52
CA LEU A 262 6.31 9.73 26.06
C LEU A 262 4.84 9.70 25.63
N ARG A 263 4.01 8.87 26.29
CA ARG A 263 2.57 8.79 26.05
C ARG A 263 1.84 10.09 26.42
N SER A 264 2.29 10.83 27.43
CA SER A 264 1.71 12.15 27.73
C SER A 264 2.00 13.21 26.66
N ILE A 265 3.10 13.07 25.92
CA ILE A 265 3.51 14.02 24.86
C ILE A 265 2.89 13.61 23.51
N ILE A 266 2.91 12.31 23.18
CA ILE A 266 2.27 11.76 21.98
C ILE A 266 1.36 10.58 22.39
N PRO A 267 0.07 10.82 22.64
CA PRO A 267 -0.84 9.81 23.18
C PRO A 267 -1.28 8.74 22.19
N ASN A 268 -1.19 9.03 20.89
CA ASN A 268 -1.70 8.15 19.82
C ASN A 268 -0.72 7.07 19.38
N LEU A 269 0.45 6.96 20.02
CA LEU A 269 1.47 5.96 19.71
C LEU A 269 1.59 4.93 20.83
N LYS A 270 1.79 3.67 20.44
CA LYS A 270 2.09 2.59 21.36
C LYS A 270 3.60 2.55 21.62
N TRP A 271 4.03 3.25 22.65
CA TRP A 271 5.43 3.25 23.10
C TRP A 271 5.80 1.90 23.74
N SER A 272 6.96 1.36 23.34
CA SER A 272 7.57 0.13 23.84
C SER A 272 9.01 0.44 24.26
N VAL A 273 9.20 0.79 25.53
CA VAL A 273 10.54 1.15 26.04
C VAL A 273 11.22 -0.09 26.60
N LYS A 274 12.47 -0.34 26.18
CA LYS A 274 13.24 -1.51 26.63
C LYS A 274 14.68 -1.15 26.94
N ASN A 275 15.05 -1.22 28.23
CA ASN A 275 16.45 -1.25 28.62
C ASN A 275 17.11 -2.58 28.19
N GLN A 276 18.03 -2.50 27.23
CA GLN A 276 18.75 -3.67 26.71
C GLN A 276 19.64 -4.33 27.75
N ALA A 277 20.12 -3.60 28.77
CA ALA A 277 20.91 -4.20 29.85
C ALA A 277 20.16 -5.31 30.59
N ARG A 278 18.81 -5.26 30.64
CA ARG A 278 17.97 -6.31 31.25
C ARG A 278 17.58 -7.42 30.26
N MET A 279 17.48 -7.12 28.96
CA MET A 279 16.86 -8.01 27.97
C MET A 279 17.56 -9.37 27.80
N HIS A 280 18.85 -9.48 28.13
CA HIS A 280 19.57 -10.77 28.10
C HIS A 280 18.86 -11.86 28.93
N THR A 281 18.27 -11.50 30.08
CA THR A 281 17.51 -12.44 30.93
C THR A 281 16.24 -12.96 30.28
N ILE A 282 15.52 -12.10 29.54
CA ILE A 282 14.29 -12.46 28.83
C ILE A 282 14.63 -13.30 27.59
N ASN A 283 15.70 -12.91 26.90
CA ASN A 283 16.10 -13.59 25.70
C ASN A 283 16.81 -14.90 26.00
N ASN A 284 17.27 -15.16 27.22
CA ASN A 284 18.14 -16.29 27.58
C ASN A 284 19.48 -16.22 26.82
N ASP A 285 20.13 -15.06 26.94
CA ASP A 285 21.46 -14.75 26.41
C ASP A 285 22.42 -14.35 27.53
N GLU A 286 23.72 -14.41 27.25
CA GLU A 286 24.74 -13.86 28.15
C GLU A 286 24.58 -12.33 28.32
N PRO A 287 24.87 -11.77 29.51
CA PRO A 287 24.74 -10.35 29.79
C PRO A 287 25.41 -9.47 28.72
N TYR A 288 24.65 -8.50 28.22
CA TYR A 288 25.14 -7.63 27.15
C TYR A 288 26.16 -6.62 27.69
N ASN A 289 27.24 -6.41 26.92
CA ASN A 289 28.31 -5.51 27.32
C ASN A 289 28.02 -4.04 26.99
N SER A 290 27.31 -3.81 25.90
CA SER A 290 26.95 -2.49 25.40
C SER A 290 25.63 -2.56 24.62
N LEU A 291 25.10 -1.40 24.24
CA LEU A 291 23.94 -1.33 23.35
C LEU A 291 24.22 -1.99 21.99
N GLN A 292 25.43 -1.82 21.43
CA GLN A 292 25.81 -2.44 20.16
C GLN A 292 25.91 -3.97 20.27
N ASP A 293 26.42 -4.50 21.39
CA ASP A 293 26.44 -5.94 21.66
C ASP A 293 25.01 -6.52 21.77
N ALA A 294 24.08 -5.78 22.38
CA ALA A 294 22.68 -6.18 22.42
C ALA A 294 22.06 -6.27 21.02
N VAL A 295 22.30 -5.26 20.17
CA VAL A 295 21.74 -5.18 18.81
C VAL A 295 22.29 -6.27 17.89
N LEU A 296 23.56 -6.68 18.06
CA LEU A 296 24.15 -7.82 17.34
C LEU A 296 23.41 -9.14 17.56
N LYS A 297 22.69 -9.27 18.69
CA LYS A 297 21.98 -10.47 19.11
C LYS A 297 20.49 -10.45 18.74
N TRP A 298 20.02 -9.39 18.07
CA TRP A 298 18.63 -9.29 17.63
C TRP A 298 18.28 -10.36 16.58
N PRO A 299 17.00 -10.69 16.38
CA PRO A 299 16.62 -11.78 15.50
C PRO A 299 16.98 -11.57 14.03
N GLU A 300 16.88 -10.35 13.50
CA GLU A 300 17.01 -10.03 12.07
C GLU A 300 17.97 -8.86 11.82
N THR A 301 18.74 -8.92 10.73
CA THR A 301 19.70 -7.85 10.38
C THR A 301 19.03 -6.51 10.06
N VAL A 302 17.88 -6.54 9.36
CA VAL A 302 17.14 -5.34 8.95
C VAL A 302 16.41 -4.62 10.07
N SER A 303 16.20 -5.29 11.22
CA SER A 303 15.65 -4.65 12.41
C SER A 303 16.74 -4.25 13.39
N ALA A 304 17.96 -4.80 13.27
CA ALA A 304 19.13 -4.48 14.08
C ALA A 304 19.76 -3.12 13.70
N ILE A 305 18.94 -2.07 13.70
CA ILE A 305 19.30 -0.69 13.40
C ILE A 305 18.70 0.17 14.52
N LEU A 306 19.47 1.10 15.06
CA LEU A 306 18.99 2.11 16.00
C LEU A 306 19.34 3.50 15.49
N LEU A 307 18.48 4.48 15.76
CA LEU A 307 18.71 5.88 15.44
C LEU A 307 18.39 6.76 16.64
N ARG A 308 19.24 7.73 16.93
CA ARG A 308 18.91 8.83 17.83
C ARG A 308 19.24 10.18 17.23
N LYS A 309 18.63 11.22 17.79
CA LYS A 309 18.93 12.63 17.50
C LYS A 309 19.52 13.27 18.77
N GLY A 310 20.71 13.85 18.68
CA GLY A 310 21.35 14.56 19.78
C GLY A 310 20.86 16.00 19.93
N LYS A 311 21.19 16.65 21.06
CA LYS A 311 20.88 18.09 21.29
C LYS A 311 21.59 19.04 20.33
N ASP A 312 22.64 18.57 19.69
CA ASP A 312 23.36 19.27 18.62
C ASP A 312 22.69 19.10 17.25
N GLU A 313 21.46 18.58 17.21
CA GLU A 313 20.68 18.24 16.02
C GLU A 313 21.36 17.19 15.11
N ARG A 314 22.40 16.51 15.60
CA ARG A 314 23.08 15.46 14.83
C ARG A 314 22.44 14.10 15.09
N TYR A 315 22.32 13.33 14.02
CA TYR A 315 21.85 11.96 14.08
C TYR A 315 23.01 10.99 14.37
N LYS A 316 22.71 9.91 15.07
CA LYS A 316 23.65 8.80 15.29
C LYS A 316 22.97 7.47 15.10
N PHE A 317 23.49 6.68 14.17
CA PHE A 317 23.08 5.29 13.96
C PHE A 317 23.89 4.29 14.77
N ILE A 318 23.26 3.17 15.11
CA ILE A 318 23.91 1.91 15.46
C ILE A 318 23.34 0.85 14.52
N ALA A 319 24.13 0.45 13.51
CA ALA A 319 23.75 -0.54 12.51
C ALA A 319 24.93 -1.53 12.30
N PRO A 320 25.12 -2.51 13.20
CA PRO A 320 26.28 -3.40 13.15
C PRO A 320 26.34 -4.27 11.87
N PHE A 321 25.20 -4.46 11.21
CA PHE A 321 25.09 -5.21 9.96
C PHE A 321 24.97 -4.31 8.73
N ASN A 322 25.32 -3.02 8.83
CA ASN A 322 25.15 -2.00 7.78
C ASN A 322 23.69 -1.86 7.29
N PHE A 323 23.45 -1.16 6.18
CA PHE A 323 22.12 -0.96 5.62
C PHE A 323 21.86 -1.75 4.33
N ASP A 324 22.80 -2.58 3.85
CA ASP A 324 22.68 -3.25 2.56
C ASP A 324 21.47 -4.18 2.50
N ASP A 325 21.25 -4.99 3.55
CA ASP A 325 20.08 -5.86 3.65
C ASP A 325 18.77 -5.04 3.64
N LEU A 326 18.78 -3.88 4.28
CA LEU A 326 17.63 -2.97 4.34
C LEU A 326 17.26 -2.47 2.94
N PHE A 327 18.24 -1.97 2.17
CA PHE A 327 18.02 -1.46 0.81
C PHE A 327 17.76 -2.55 -0.22
N ARG A 328 18.29 -3.77 0.01
CA ARG A 328 18.05 -4.95 -0.84
C ARG A 328 16.72 -5.65 -0.53
N LEU A 329 16.02 -5.24 0.52
CA LEU A 329 14.79 -5.87 1.03
C LEU A 329 15.01 -7.35 1.42
N ILE A 330 16.12 -7.64 2.10
CA ILE A 330 16.51 -8.98 2.52
C ILE A 330 16.27 -9.12 4.02
N VAL A 331 15.32 -9.95 4.42
CA VAL A 331 15.16 -10.35 5.83
C VAL A 331 15.98 -11.61 6.07
N GLN A 332 17.03 -11.49 6.87
CA GLN A 332 17.84 -12.63 7.26
C GLN A 332 18.13 -12.61 8.77
N PRO A 333 18.22 -13.80 9.40
CA PRO A 333 18.54 -13.86 10.80
C PRO A 333 19.98 -13.43 11.06
N THR A 334 20.24 -12.82 12.21
CA THR A 334 21.62 -12.49 12.61
C THR A 334 22.43 -13.77 12.88
N PRO A 335 23.76 -13.75 12.73
CA PRO A 335 24.60 -14.92 13.02
C PRO A 335 24.38 -15.50 14.42
N HIS A 336 24.18 -14.63 15.41
CA HIS A 336 23.86 -15.04 16.78
C HIS A 336 22.53 -15.81 16.86
N PHE A 337 21.49 -15.29 16.21
CA PHE A 337 20.17 -15.93 16.23
C PHE A 337 20.15 -17.28 15.49
N ILE A 338 20.93 -17.43 14.42
CA ILE A 338 21.12 -18.72 13.74
C ILE A 338 21.74 -19.75 14.70
N ASN A 339 22.81 -19.38 15.40
CA ASN A 339 23.52 -20.27 16.33
C ASN A 339 22.69 -20.69 17.54
N LYS A 340 21.65 -19.92 17.87
CA LYS A 340 20.74 -20.21 18.99
C LYS A 340 19.63 -21.21 18.63
N LEU A 341 19.31 -21.32 17.34
CA LEU A 341 18.27 -22.20 16.81
C LEU A 341 18.78 -23.59 16.43
N GLY A 342 20.10 -23.76 16.30
CA GLY A 342 20.77 -25.05 16.09
C GLY A 342 21.34 -25.57 17.39
#